data_AF-A0A6L3V2U5-F1
#
_entry.id   AF-A0A6L3V2U5-F1
#
_cell.length_a   1.000
_cell.length_b   1.000
_cell.length_c   1.000
_cell.angle_alpha   90.00
_cell.angle_beta   90.00
_cell.angle_gamma   90.00
#
_symmetry.space_group_name_H-M   'P 1'
#
loop_
_entity.id
_entity.type
_entity.pdbx_description
1 polymer ?
#
loop_
_entity_poly.entity_id
_entity_poly.type
_entity_poly.pdbx_seq_one_letter_code
_entity_poly.pdbx_strand_id
1 'polypeptide(L)'
;MLIGLFLLAIIFTSLSYFLGDRTLFQQIHWVHPLIIGTSVGSAGALAEKLHAPMWLIIVLPFLIGMGLLLSFLDWNVFEFLCTYILTLFYYTILHIILSKFTNFHSLIPAWKLN
;
A
#
# COMPACT_ATOMS: atom_id res chain seq x y z
N MET A 1 -3.66 -14.98 10.16
CA MET A 1 -3.29 -13.56 10.36
C MET A 1 -3.27 -13.23 11.85
N LEU A 2 -2.11 -12.88 12.41
CA LEU A 2 -2.09 -12.13 13.67
C LEU A 2 -2.64 -10.73 13.34
N ILE A 3 -3.75 -10.33 13.96
CA ILE A 3 -4.42 -9.03 13.73
C ILE A 3 -3.43 -7.85 13.74
N GLY A 4 -2.38 -7.95 14.56
CA GLY A 4 -1.30 -6.96 14.61
C GLY A 4 -0.56 -6.76 13.29
N LEU A 5 -0.20 -7.82 12.55
CA LEU A 5 0.56 -7.70 11.29
C LEU A 5 -0.25 -7.03 10.18
N PHE A 6 -1.57 -7.24 10.18
CA PHE A 6 -2.47 -6.61 9.23
C PHE A 6 -2.66 -5.13 9.49
N LEU A 7 -2.90 -4.76 10.74
CA LEU A 7 -2.95 -3.36 11.13
C LEU A 7 -1.64 -2.66 10.80
N LEU A 8 -0.51 -3.34 11.01
CA LEU A 8 0.81 -2.84 10.64
C LEU A 8 0.92 -2.63 9.12
N ALA A 9 0.51 -3.60 8.31
CA ALA A 9 0.49 -3.49 6.85
C ALA A 9 -0.37 -2.31 6.37
N ILE A 10 -1.55 -2.11 6.97
CA ILE A 10 -2.42 -0.96 6.68
C ILE A 10 -1.71 0.35 7.04
N ILE A 11 -1.13 0.44 8.23
CA ILE A 11 -0.47 1.66 8.73
C ILE A 11 0.71 2.03 7.83
N PHE A 12 1.60 1.08 7.51
CA PHE A 12 2.77 1.35 6.69
C PHE A 12 2.40 1.67 5.23
N THR A 13 1.38 1.00 4.68
CA THR A 13 0.86 1.34 3.35
C THR A 13 0.32 2.76 3.36
N SER A 14 -0.54 3.09 4.33
CA SER A 14 -1.10 4.44 4.48
C SER A 14 0.00 5.49 4.63
N LEU A 15 1.01 5.22 5.45
CA LEU A 15 2.14 6.11 5.66
C LEU A 15 2.95 6.33 4.37
N SER A 16 3.11 5.30 3.55
CA SER A 16 3.82 5.41 2.26
C SER A 16 3.10 6.34 1.28
N TYR A 17 1.77 6.23 1.19
CA TYR A 17 0.95 7.13 0.37
C TYR A 17 0.95 8.56 0.91
N PHE A 18 0.85 8.72 2.23
CA PHE A 18 0.92 10.02 2.88
C PHE A 18 2.26 10.71 2.61
N LEU A 19 3.38 10.02 2.82
CA LEU A 19 4.72 10.57 2.58
C LEU A 19 4.94 10.86 1.08
N GLY A 20 4.45 9.99 0.19
CA GLY A 20 4.57 10.20 -1.26
C GLY A 20 3.96 11.52 -1.71
N ASP A 21 2.73 11.81 -1.29
CA ASP A 21 2.04 13.05 -1.65
C ASP A 21 2.63 14.27 -0.93
N ARG A 22 2.93 14.14 0.37
CA ARG A 22 3.40 15.25 1.20
C ARG A 22 4.74 15.83 0.77
N THR A 23 5.57 15.03 0.12
CA THR A 23 6.90 15.45 -0.35
C THR A 23 6.85 16.36 -1.58
N LEU A 24 5.81 16.27 -2.41
CA LEU A 24 5.73 17.05 -3.66
C LEU A 24 4.55 18.02 -3.69
N PHE A 25 3.33 17.51 -3.58
CA PHE A 25 2.13 18.26 -3.95
C PHE A 25 1.21 18.57 -2.78
N GLN A 26 1.22 17.76 -1.72
CA GLN A 26 0.40 17.94 -0.51
C GLN A 26 -1.11 18.05 -0.79
N GLN A 27 -1.60 17.36 -1.83
CA GLN A 27 -2.97 17.52 -2.31
C GLN A 27 -3.94 16.60 -1.61
N ILE A 28 -3.51 15.39 -1.23
CA ILE A 28 -4.44 14.46 -0.61
C ILE A 28 -4.68 14.82 0.86
N HIS A 29 -5.96 14.93 1.22
CA HIS A 29 -6.40 15.05 2.61
C HIS A 29 -5.81 13.94 3.49
N TRP A 30 -5.51 14.23 4.76
CA TRP A 30 -4.82 13.32 5.68
C TRP A 30 -5.57 11.99 5.94
N VAL A 31 -6.87 11.93 5.65
CA VAL A 31 -7.69 10.72 5.75
C VAL A 31 -7.54 9.81 4.51
N HIS A 32 -7.26 10.36 3.32
CA HIS A 32 -7.18 9.57 2.09
C HIS A 32 -6.14 8.45 2.13
N PRO A 33 -4.90 8.66 2.64
CA PRO A 33 -3.94 7.57 2.76
C PRO A 33 -4.43 6.41 3.64
N LEU A 34 -5.21 6.68 4.69
CA LEU A 34 -5.82 5.63 5.53
C LEU A 34 -6.87 4.83 4.75
N ILE A 35 -7.67 5.49 3.92
CA ILE A 35 -8.63 4.83 3.02
C ILE A 35 -7.88 3.94 2.02
N ILE A 36 -6.78 4.44 1.44
CA ILE A 36 -5.95 3.64 0.54
C ILE A 36 -5.38 2.42 1.27
N GLY A 37 -4.69 2.61 2.39
CA GLY A 37 -4.04 1.52 3.10
C GLY A 37 -5.02 0.46 3.60
N THR A 38 -6.19 0.86 4.11
CA THR A 38 -7.25 -0.07 4.51
C THR A 38 -7.82 -0.84 3.33
N SER A 39 -8.05 -0.18 2.19
CA SER A 39 -8.58 -0.81 0.98
C SER A 39 -7.60 -1.82 0.39
N VAL A 40 -6.34 -1.41 0.23
CA VAL A 40 -5.23 -2.23 -0.29
C VAL A 40 -4.98 -3.44 0.62
N GLY A 41 -4.87 -3.22 1.93
CA GLY A 41 -4.65 -4.29 2.91
C GLY A 41 -5.81 -5.28 2.94
N SER A 42 -7.05 -4.79 3.02
CA SER A 42 -8.26 -5.64 3.02
C SER A 42 -8.40 -6.44 1.73
N ALA A 43 -8.12 -5.84 0.57
CA ALA A 43 -8.19 -6.52 -0.72
C ALA A 43 -7.15 -7.64 -0.83
N GLY A 44 -5.93 -7.42 -0.36
CA GLY A 44 -4.89 -8.45 -0.31
C GLY A 44 -5.31 -9.62 0.59
N ALA A 45 -5.75 -9.30 1.82
CA ALA A 45 -6.20 -10.31 2.78
C ALA A 45 -7.41 -11.11 2.27
N LEU A 46 -8.35 -10.44 1.59
CA LEU A 46 -9.53 -11.08 1.02
C LEU A 46 -9.18 -11.97 -0.18
N ALA A 47 -8.33 -11.49 -1.10
CA ALA A 47 -7.85 -12.29 -2.23
C ALA A 47 -7.17 -13.58 -1.76
N GLU A 48 -6.33 -13.46 -0.73
CA GLU A 48 -5.64 -14.62 -0.18
C GLU A 48 -6.58 -15.57 0.60
N LYS A 49 -7.55 -15.03 1.35
CA LYS A 49 -8.60 -15.84 1.99
C LYS A 49 -9.45 -16.61 0.97
N LEU A 50 -9.64 -16.06 -0.23
CA LEU A 50 -10.31 -16.72 -1.35
C LEU A 50 -9.41 -17.70 -2.10
N HIS A 51 -8.18 -17.95 -1.63
CA HIS A 51 -7.19 -18.79 -2.30
C HIS A 51 -6.92 -18.37 -3.76
N ALA A 52 -6.96 -17.05 -4.02
CA ALA A 52 -6.64 -16.49 -5.32
C ALA A 52 -5.22 -16.87 -5.76
N PRO A 53 -4.95 -16.92 -7.08
CA PRO A 53 -3.60 -17.16 -7.56
C PRO A 53 -2.65 -16.04 -7.10
N MET A 54 -1.39 -16.40 -6.84
CA MET A 54 -0.38 -15.49 -6.27
C MET A 54 -0.28 -14.15 -7.01
N TRP A 55 -0.34 -14.17 -8.35
CA TRP A 55 -0.28 -12.94 -9.15
C TRP A 55 -1.45 -11.99 -8.86
N LEU A 56 -2.64 -12.52 -8.57
CA LEU A 56 -3.83 -11.71 -8.29
C LEU A 56 -3.77 -11.12 -6.89
N ILE A 57 -3.26 -11.88 -5.92
CA ILE A 57 -3.01 -11.39 -4.55
C ILE A 57 -2.07 -10.18 -4.58
N ILE A 58 -1.12 -10.16 -5.51
CA ILE A 58 -0.17 -9.05 -5.68
C ILE A 58 -0.80 -7.90 -6.47
N VAL A 59 -1.35 -8.17 -7.65
CA VAL A 59 -1.81 -7.15 -8.60
C VAL A 59 -3.04 -6.39 -8.10
N LEU A 60 -3.98 -7.08 -7.45
CA LEU A 60 -5.25 -6.46 -7.03
C LEU A 60 -5.04 -5.28 -6.04
N PRO A 61 -4.26 -5.43 -4.95
CA PRO A 61 -3.92 -4.31 -4.07
C PRO A 61 -3.23 -3.14 -4.80
N PHE A 62 -2.35 -3.42 -5.77
CA PHE A 62 -1.69 -2.37 -6.55
C PHE A 62 -2.71 -1.56 -7.37
N LEU A 63 -3.61 -2.23 -8.09
CA LEU A 63 -4.64 -1.57 -8.89
C LEU A 63 -5.57 -0.71 -8.04
N ILE A 64 -5.98 -1.21 -6.87
CA ILE A 64 -6.82 -0.46 -5.93
C ILE A 64 -6.08 0.78 -5.42
N GLY A 65 -4.82 0.63 -5.02
CA GLY A 65 -4.02 1.75 -4.54
C GLY A 65 -3.80 2.82 -5.60
N MET A 66 -3.45 2.41 -6.82
CA MET A 66 -3.27 3.32 -7.96
C MET A 66 -4.57 4.04 -8.33
N GLY A 67 -5.69 3.31 -8.41
CA GLY A 67 -6.98 3.88 -8.76
C GLY A 67 -7.46 4.90 -7.74
N LEU A 68 -7.34 4.59 -6.44
CA LEU A 68 -7.70 5.52 -5.37
C LEU A 68 -6.79 6.74 -5.36
N LEU A 69 -5.48 6.57 -5.50
CA LEU A 69 -4.54 7.70 -5.55
C LEU A 69 -4.85 8.64 -6.71
N LEU A 70 -5.07 8.09 -7.92
CA LEU A 70 -5.43 8.89 -9.09
C LEU A 70 -6.75 9.64 -8.88
N SER A 71 -7.74 8.99 -8.26
CA SER A 71 -9.02 9.63 -7.95
C SER A 71 -8.89 10.75 -6.91
N PHE A 72 -7.99 10.63 -5.93
CA PHE A 72 -7.77 11.66 -4.91
C PHE A 72 -6.89 12.82 -5.37
N LEU A 73 -6.15 12.64 -6.46
CA LEU A 73 -5.39 13.69 -7.16
C LEU A 73 -6.18 14.28 -8.34
N ASP A 74 -7.51 14.19 -8.30
CA ASP A 74 -8.41 14.74 -9.33
C ASP A 74 -8.00 14.38 -10.77
N TRP A 75 -7.53 13.14 -10.98
CA TRP A 75 -7.11 12.61 -12.29
C TRP A 75 -5.89 13.30 -12.93
N ASN A 76 -5.10 14.05 -12.16
CA ASN A 76 -3.84 14.61 -12.64
C ASN A 76 -2.77 13.53 -12.81
N VAL A 77 -2.56 13.09 -14.05
CA VAL A 77 -1.67 11.96 -14.38
C VAL A 77 -0.21 12.24 -14.02
N PHE A 78 0.26 13.49 -14.18
CA PHE A 78 1.64 13.85 -13.86
C PHE A 78 1.89 13.77 -12.35
N GLU A 79 1.02 14.40 -11.57
CA GLU A 79 1.10 14.37 -10.11
C GLU A 79 0.94 12.95 -9.58
N PHE A 80 0.04 12.17 -10.18
CA PHE A 80 -0.13 10.75 -9.89
C PHE A 80 1.17 9.98 -10.10
N LEU A 81 1.82 10.09 -11.27
CA LEU A 81 3.04 9.34 -11.56
C LEU A 81 4.17 9.69 -10.58
N CYS A 82 4.38 10.99 -10.34
CA CYS A 82 5.40 11.47 -9.41
C CYS A 82 5.12 11.02 -7.96
N THR A 83 3.88 11.18 -7.51
CA THR A 83 3.45 10.76 -6.17
C THR A 83 3.56 9.26 -5.99
N TYR A 84 3.13 8.47 -6.98
CA TYR A 84 3.16 7.02 -6.93
C TYR A 84 4.59 6.48 -6.91
N ILE A 85 5.51 7.04 -7.69
CA ILE A 85 6.94 6.69 -7.64
C ILE A 85 7.51 6.94 -6.24
N LEU A 86 7.18 8.08 -5.63
CA LEU A 86 7.61 8.36 -4.25
C LEU A 86 6.94 7.44 -3.24
N THR A 87 5.66 7.12 -3.41
CA THR A 87 4.97 6.13 -2.58
C THR A 87 5.69 4.78 -2.64
N LEU A 88 6.08 4.30 -3.82
CA LEU A 88 6.84 3.05 -3.97
C LEU A 88 8.21 3.14 -3.30
N PHE A 89 8.89 4.28 -3.41
CA PHE A 89 10.17 4.53 -2.74
C PHE A 89 10.02 4.45 -1.22
N TYR A 90 9.07 5.19 -0.63
CA TYR A 90 8.80 5.14 0.81
C TYR A 90 8.33 3.77 1.27
N TYR A 91 7.44 3.13 0.50
CA TYR A 91 6.98 1.77 0.77
C TYR A 91 8.16 0.81 0.86
N THR A 92 9.09 0.87 -0.09
CA THR A 92 10.28 0.02 -0.11
C THR A 92 11.14 0.24 1.13
N ILE A 93 11.40 1.50 1.52
CA ILE A 93 12.18 1.82 2.72
C ILE A 93 11.50 1.28 3.98
N LEU A 94 10.22 1.56 4.14
CA LEU A 94 9.43 1.13 5.29
C LEU A 94 9.37 -0.40 5.36
N HIS A 95 9.26 -1.07 4.22
CA HIS A 95 9.27 -2.51 4.12
C HIS A 95 10.63 -3.12 4.51
N ILE A 96 11.75 -2.52 4.08
CA ILE A 96 13.09 -2.95 4.49
C ILE A 96 13.27 -2.82 6.01
N ILE A 97 12.78 -1.73 6.60
CA ILE A 97 12.82 -1.53 8.05
C ILE A 97 11.98 -2.61 8.75
N LEU A 98 10.74 -2.81 8.29
CA LEU A 98 9.82 -3.76 8.90
C LEU A 98 10.30 -5.21 8.79
N SER A 99 10.92 -5.57 7.65
CA SER A 99 11.52 -6.88 7.41
C SER A 99 12.56 -7.23 8.48
N LYS A 100 13.39 -6.26 8.90
CA LYS A 100 14.38 -6.44 9.97
C LYS A 100 13.76 -6.78 11.33
N PHE A 101 12.56 -6.27 11.62
CA PHE A 101 11.87 -6.51 12.90
C PHE A 101 10.97 -7.75 12.88
N THR A 102 10.52 -8.19 11.71
CA THR A 102 9.46 -9.19 11.59
C THR A 102 9.89 -10.50 10.93
N ASN A 103 11.18 -10.67 10.58
CA ASN A 103 11.73 -11.83 9.86
C ASN A 103 11.01 -12.14 8.53
N PHE A 104 10.22 -11.21 7.99
CA PHE A 104 9.58 -11.35 6.69
C PHE A 104 10.58 -11.07 5.58
N HIS A 105 10.88 -12.08 4.76
CA HIS A 105 11.89 -12.00 3.69
C HIS A 105 11.32 -11.60 2.32
N SER A 106 10.00 -11.43 2.18
CA SER A 106 9.36 -11.10 0.89
C SER A 106 9.18 -9.60 0.73
N LEU A 107 9.75 -9.00 -0.33
CA LEU A 107 9.61 -7.59 -0.73
C LEU A 107 8.24 -7.24 -1.34
N ILE A 108 7.42 -8.24 -1.61
CA ILE A 108 6.13 -8.13 -2.31
C ILE A 108 5.03 -8.41 -1.27
N PRO A 109 3.87 -7.70 -1.31
CA PRO A 109 2.72 -7.95 -0.43
C PRO A 109 2.07 -9.29 -0.78
N ALA A 110 2.78 -10.36 -0.46
CA ALA A 110 2.27 -11.71 -0.35
C ALA A 110 2.51 -12.10 1.09
N TRP A 111 1.70 -11.52 1.97
CA TRP A 111 1.71 -11.80 3.39
C TRP A 111 1.16 -13.20 3.60
N LYS A 112 1.96 -14.25 3.32
CA LYS A 112 1.54 -15.65 3.49
C LYS A 112 0.73 -15.80 4.79
N LEU A 113 -0.57 -15.98 4.65
CA LEU A 113 -1.59 -16.11 5.68
C LEU A 113 -1.58 -17.53 6.28
N ASN A 114 -0.40 -18.11 6.46
CA ASN A 114 -0.27 -19.37 7.19
C ASN A 114 -0.52 -19.15 8.69
#